data_AF-A0A3N5VS57-F1
#
_entry.id   AF-A0A3N5VS57-F1
#
_cell.length_a   1.000
_cell.length_b   1.000
_cell.length_c   1.000
_cell.angle_alpha   90.00
_cell.angle_beta   90.00
_cell.angle_gamma   90.00
#
_symmetry.space_group_name_H-M   'P 1'
#
loop_
_entity.id
_entity.type
_entity.pdbx_description
1 polymer ?
#
loop_
_entity_poly.entity_id
_entity_poly.type
_entity_poly.pdbx_seq_one_letter_code
_entity_poly.pdbx_strand_id
1 'polypeptide(L)'
;MDHEEILQRIARTLMRRAGWVRRRALLLHALFIGLCALLVLAIWHRVNPLPISRLVELGMAAMALCAIAALAIGLRSRADAMSLLIRADRTLRLKERLSTAYELATSPHPHPLRPIVLQEAARVARSVNPFRVIPSITPRTLRWTPFLLLAIVLVLVVDFGMILPRSFMGGDERPSPTLYEQGQQLERQGKRLETEARRRGLERSMEAARRMQTLGQRLQNEKVNEREAMARINSLAEYVRNLEEELKKMAVLEDVGISKVREVMVNQASVS
;
A
#
# COMPACT_ATOMS: atom_id res chain seq x y z
N MET A 1 34.00 50.42 -8.22
CA MET A 1 32.83 49.52 -8.41
C MET A 1 31.74 50.36 -9.01
N ASP A 2 31.36 50.08 -10.25
CA ASP A 2 30.29 50.80 -10.91
C ASP A 2 28.96 50.51 -10.20
N HIS A 3 28.17 51.54 -9.96
CA HIS A 3 26.88 51.46 -9.25
C HIS A 3 25.93 50.46 -9.91
N GLU A 4 26.09 50.27 -11.22
CA GLU A 4 25.40 49.28 -12.04
C GLU A 4 25.73 47.82 -11.64
N GLU A 5 27.00 47.52 -11.33
CA GLU A 5 27.40 46.18 -10.87
C GLU A 5 26.74 45.80 -9.54
N ILE A 6 26.61 46.76 -8.63
CA ILE A 6 25.99 46.55 -7.31
C ILE A 6 24.51 46.18 -7.50
N LEU A 7 23.80 46.93 -8.35
CA LEU A 7 22.41 46.67 -8.68
C LEU A 7 22.23 45.29 -9.33
N GLN A 8 23.05 44.95 -10.32
CA GLN A 8 23.01 43.66 -11.00
C GLN A 8 23.35 42.48 -10.06
N ARG A 9 24.29 42.66 -9.12
CA ARG A 9 24.60 41.63 -8.10
C ARG A 9 23.39 41.36 -7.22
N ILE A 10 22.67 42.40 -6.80
CA ILE A 10 21.52 42.27 -5.91
C ILE A 10 20.33 41.66 -6.65
N ALA A 11 20.06 42.09 -7.88
CA ALA A 11 19.06 41.46 -8.75
C ALA A 11 19.36 39.95 -8.92
N ARG A 12 20.60 39.58 -9.26
CA ARG A 12 21.02 38.17 -9.37
C ARG A 12 20.86 37.40 -8.05
N THR A 13 21.13 38.03 -6.91
CA THR A 13 21.01 37.40 -5.58
C THR A 13 19.54 37.14 -5.23
N LEU A 14 18.66 38.11 -5.51
CA LEU A 14 17.21 37.95 -5.36
C LEU A 14 16.68 36.86 -6.29
N MET A 15 17.11 36.83 -7.57
CA MET A 15 16.72 35.79 -8.54
C MET A 15 17.17 34.40 -8.11
N ARG A 16 18.43 34.23 -7.68
CA ARG A 16 18.95 32.95 -7.19
C ARG A 16 18.11 32.46 -6.01
N ARG A 17 17.85 33.34 -5.04
CA ARG A 17 17.04 33.01 -3.87
C ARG A 17 15.60 32.66 -4.24
N ALA A 18 14.97 33.44 -5.13
CA ALA A 18 13.62 33.15 -5.64
C ALA A 18 13.56 31.77 -6.27
N GLY A 19 14.52 31.44 -7.12
CA GLY A 19 14.65 30.12 -7.74
C GLY A 19 14.87 29.00 -6.73
N TRP A 20 15.71 29.21 -5.70
CA TRP A 20 15.92 28.23 -4.62
C TRP A 20 14.66 27.97 -3.78
N VAL A 21 13.97 29.03 -3.36
CA VAL A 21 12.73 28.91 -2.57
C VAL A 21 11.63 28.24 -3.40
N ARG A 22 11.47 28.62 -4.68
CA ARG A 22 10.49 28.01 -5.58
C ARG A 22 10.80 26.55 -5.88
N ARG A 23 12.06 26.20 -6.17
CA ARG A 23 12.50 24.80 -6.37
C ARG A 23 12.23 23.96 -5.13
N ARG A 24 12.57 24.44 -3.94
CA ARG A 24 12.23 23.77 -2.67
C ARG A 24 10.72 23.56 -2.53
N ALA A 25 9.92 24.59 -2.78
CA ALA A 25 8.47 24.48 -2.69
C ALA A 25 7.91 23.45 -3.68
N LEU A 26 8.40 23.43 -4.93
CA LEU A 26 7.99 22.47 -5.95
C LEU A 26 8.41 21.03 -5.60
N LEU A 27 9.63 20.83 -5.09
CA LEU A 27 10.10 19.53 -4.62
C LEU A 27 9.23 18.99 -3.49
N LEU A 28 8.87 19.84 -2.53
CA LEU A 28 7.98 19.44 -1.43
C LEU A 28 6.57 19.11 -1.92
N HIS A 29 6.04 19.83 -2.92
CA HIS A 29 4.76 19.47 -3.55
C HIS A 29 4.84 18.16 -4.33
N ALA A 30 5.92 17.90 -5.07
CA ALA A 30 6.11 16.63 -5.76
C ALA A 30 6.25 15.46 -4.80
N LEU A 31 6.95 15.64 -3.67
CA LEU A 31 7.01 14.64 -2.61
C LEU A 31 5.61 14.34 -2.08
N PHE A 32 4.80 15.36 -1.81
CA PHE A 32 3.43 15.18 -1.34
C PHE A 32 2.55 14.44 -2.36
N ILE A 33 2.63 14.81 -3.65
CA ILE A 33 1.91 14.13 -4.73
C ILE A 33 2.37 12.67 -4.87
N GLY A 34 3.68 12.42 -4.80
CA GLY A 34 4.23 11.07 -4.82
C GLY A 34 3.74 10.22 -3.65
N LEU A 35 3.64 10.81 -2.46
CA LEU A 35 3.10 10.15 -1.27
C LEU A 35 1.60 9.83 -1.42
N CYS A 36 0.83 10.74 -2.03
CA CYS A 36 -0.58 10.46 -2.39
C CYS A 36 -0.69 9.31 -3.40
N ALA A 37 0.17 9.29 -4.42
CA ALA A 37 0.19 8.23 -5.43
C ALA A 37 0.55 6.87 -4.80
N LEU A 38 1.52 6.84 -3.89
CA LEU A 38 1.86 5.64 -3.10
C LEU A 38 0.67 5.15 -2.27
N LEU A 39 -0.08 6.06 -1.65
CA LEU A 39 -1.27 5.69 -0.89
C LEU A 39 -2.36 5.06 -1.78
N VAL A 40 -2.62 5.63 -2.96
CA VAL A 40 -3.55 5.04 -3.93
C VAL A 40 -3.06 3.66 -4.38
N LEU A 41 -1.76 3.51 -4.62
CA LEU A 41 -1.18 2.25 -5.04
C LEU A 41 -1.24 1.17 -3.95
N ALA A 42 -1.04 1.55 -2.69
CA ALA A 42 -1.21 0.67 -1.53
C ALA A 42 -2.67 0.18 -1.40
N ILE A 43 -3.64 1.07 -1.63
CA ILE A 43 -5.07 0.70 -1.68
C ILE A 43 -5.33 -0.28 -2.85
N TRP A 44 -4.72 -0.02 -4.02
CA TRP A 44 -4.88 -0.88 -5.20
C TRP A 44 -4.31 -2.29 -5.00
N HIS A 45 -3.13 -2.41 -4.40
CA HIS A 45 -2.52 -3.69 -4.03
C HIS A 45 -3.46 -4.54 -3.15
N ARG A 46 -4.28 -3.89 -2.33
CA ARG A 46 -5.22 -4.57 -1.44
C ARG A 46 -6.42 -5.16 -2.20
N VAL A 47 -6.73 -4.65 -3.39
CA VAL A 47 -7.78 -5.19 -4.28
C VAL A 47 -7.21 -6.21 -5.27
N ASN A 48 -5.99 -5.99 -5.75
CA ASN A 48 -5.25 -6.93 -6.60
C ASN A 48 -3.92 -7.28 -5.94
N PRO A 49 -3.77 -8.48 -5.35
CA PRO A 49 -2.53 -8.89 -4.69
C PRO A 49 -1.42 -8.98 -5.73
N LEU A 50 -0.66 -7.90 -5.86
CA LEU A 50 0.53 -7.83 -6.69
C LEU A 50 1.73 -8.26 -5.85
N PRO A 51 2.73 -8.93 -6.42
CA PRO A 51 3.96 -9.21 -5.70
C PRO A 51 4.60 -7.91 -5.22
N ILE A 52 5.06 -7.90 -3.96
CA ILE A 52 5.62 -6.72 -3.26
C ILE A 52 6.74 -6.04 -4.07
N SER A 53 7.53 -6.82 -4.83
CA SER A 53 8.57 -6.31 -5.72
C SER A 53 8.05 -5.31 -6.77
N ARG A 54 6.94 -5.63 -7.44
CA ARG A 54 6.34 -4.73 -8.44
C ARG A 54 5.72 -3.49 -7.82
N LEU A 55 5.24 -3.59 -6.58
CA LEU A 55 4.69 -2.45 -5.85
C LEU A 55 5.79 -1.42 -5.54
N VAL A 56 6.96 -1.90 -5.09
CA VAL A 56 8.13 -1.06 -4.82
C VAL A 56 8.64 -0.44 -6.12
N GLU A 57 8.76 -1.21 -7.20
CA GLU A 57 9.20 -0.69 -8.51
C GLU A 57 8.29 0.42 -9.03
N LEU A 58 6.96 0.22 -8.99
CA LEU A 58 6.00 1.19 -9.49
C LEU A 58 5.90 2.43 -8.58
N GLY A 59 6.00 2.24 -7.27
CA GLY A 59 6.06 3.33 -6.30
C GLY A 59 7.32 4.20 -6.48
N MET A 60 8.48 3.56 -6.69
CA MET A 60 9.74 4.24 -6.98
C MET A 60 9.67 4.98 -8.32
N ALA A 61 9.09 4.35 -9.37
CA ALA A 61 8.90 4.98 -10.67
C ALA A 61 7.98 6.21 -10.60
N ALA A 62 6.88 6.13 -9.85
CA ALA A 62 5.95 7.25 -9.66
C ALA A 62 6.60 8.42 -8.91
N MET A 63 7.36 8.14 -7.84
CA MET A 63 8.12 9.17 -7.13
C MET A 63 9.19 9.79 -8.01
N ALA A 64 9.93 8.99 -8.77
CA ALA A 64 10.97 9.47 -9.68
C ALA A 64 10.36 10.39 -10.76
N LEU A 65 9.24 9.99 -11.36
CA LEU A 65 8.55 10.80 -12.37
C LEU A 65 8.07 12.14 -11.79
N CYS A 66 7.47 12.13 -10.60
CA CYS A 66 7.04 13.36 -9.92
C CYS A 66 8.23 14.27 -9.58
N ALA A 67 9.34 13.71 -9.12
CA ALA A 67 10.56 14.46 -8.82
C ALA A 67 11.16 15.10 -10.09
N ILE A 68 11.22 14.34 -11.19
CA ILE A 68 11.71 14.83 -12.49
C ILE A 68 10.79 15.95 -13.00
N ALA A 69 9.47 15.77 -12.93
CA ALA A 69 8.50 16.80 -13.36
C ALA A 69 8.65 18.10 -12.54
N ALA A 70 8.76 18.00 -11.21
CA ALA A 70 8.98 19.18 -10.37
C ALA A 70 10.33 19.85 -10.64
N LEU A 71 11.38 19.08 -10.91
CA LEU A 71 12.69 19.62 -11.26
C LEU A 71 12.63 20.34 -12.62
N ALA A 72 11.98 19.74 -13.63
CA ALA A 72 11.79 20.33 -14.95
C ALA A 72 10.98 21.63 -14.90
N ILE A 73 9.88 21.66 -14.15
CA ILE A 73 9.07 22.87 -13.93
C ILE A 73 9.90 23.93 -13.18
N GLY A 74 10.64 23.52 -12.15
CA GLY A 74 11.51 24.40 -11.38
C GLY A 74 12.60 25.05 -12.22
N LEU A 75 13.23 24.28 -13.13
CA LEU A 75 14.25 24.75 -14.07
C LEU A 75 13.66 25.66 -15.16
N ARG A 76 12.45 25.34 -15.66
CA ARG A 76 11.77 26.15 -16.68
C ARG A 76 11.26 27.48 -16.12
N SER A 77 10.95 27.54 -14.83
CA SER A 77 10.46 28.75 -14.18
C SER A 77 11.58 29.78 -13.92
N ARG A 78 11.95 30.52 -14.96
CA ARG A 78 12.81 31.70 -14.79
C ARG A 78 12.04 32.76 -14.01
N ALA A 79 12.62 33.21 -12.89
CA ALA A 79 12.06 34.34 -12.15
C ALA A 79 12.45 35.63 -12.89
N ASP A 80 11.46 36.43 -13.25
CA ASP A 80 11.68 37.73 -13.87
C ASP A 80 12.34 38.69 -12.86
N ALA A 81 13.45 39.31 -13.26
CA ALA A 81 14.23 40.21 -12.43
C ALA A 81 13.42 41.46 -12.06
N MET A 82 12.68 42.01 -13.02
CA MET A 82 11.87 43.22 -12.82
C MET A 82 10.77 42.97 -11.78
N SER A 83 10.00 41.89 -11.96
CA SER A 83 8.96 41.46 -11.01
C SER A 83 9.49 41.28 -9.57
N LEU A 84 10.70 40.74 -9.42
CA LEU A 84 11.34 40.56 -8.10
C LEU A 84 11.79 41.89 -7.47
N LEU A 85 12.29 42.83 -8.28
CA LEU A 85 12.69 44.15 -7.82
C LEU A 85 11.47 45.00 -7.42
N ILE A 86 10.38 44.94 -8.19
CA ILE A 86 9.09 45.57 -7.80
C ILE A 86 8.59 45.00 -6.48
N ARG A 87 8.68 43.68 -6.28
CA ARG A 87 8.34 43.05 -5.00
C ARG A 87 9.26 43.51 -3.88
N ALA A 88 10.56 43.67 -4.14
CA ALA A 88 11.52 44.21 -3.17
C ALA A 88 11.14 45.65 -2.77
N ASP A 89 10.81 46.50 -3.73
CA ASP A 89 10.41 47.89 -3.47
C ASP A 89 9.13 47.97 -2.64
N ARG A 90 8.14 47.12 -2.93
CA ARG A 90 6.89 47.05 -2.15
C ARG A 90 7.10 46.53 -0.73
N THR A 91 7.87 45.45 -0.57
CA THR A 91 8.11 44.82 0.74
C THR A 91 8.97 45.67 1.66
N LEU A 92 9.94 46.40 1.10
CA LEU A 92 10.86 47.26 1.84
C LEU A 92 10.48 48.76 1.79
N ARG A 93 9.34 49.11 1.18
CA ARG A 93 8.83 50.48 1.00
C ARG A 93 9.86 51.45 0.38
N LEU A 94 10.58 50.97 -0.62
CA LEU A 94 11.68 51.72 -1.25
C LEU A 94 11.21 52.69 -2.35
N LYS A 95 9.90 52.88 -2.53
CA LYS A 95 9.30 53.83 -3.49
C LYS A 95 9.89 53.68 -4.91
N GLU A 96 9.94 52.44 -5.41
CA GLU A 96 10.35 52.11 -6.80
C GLU A 96 11.83 52.38 -7.13
N ARG A 97 12.67 52.71 -6.13
CA ARG A 97 14.08 53.02 -6.35
C ARG A 97 14.86 51.89 -7.04
N LEU A 98 14.55 50.62 -6.76
CA LEU A 98 15.24 49.50 -7.38
C LEU A 98 14.68 49.15 -8.76
N SER A 99 13.36 49.16 -8.94
CA SER A 99 12.71 48.89 -10.22
C SER A 99 13.07 49.95 -11.26
N THR A 100 12.97 51.24 -10.91
CA THR A 100 13.28 52.34 -11.82
C THR A 100 14.76 52.36 -12.19
N ALA A 101 15.66 52.12 -11.22
CA ALA A 101 17.09 52.05 -11.52
C ALA A 101 17.45 50.88 -12.44
N TYR A 102 16.77 49.74 -12.28
CA TYR A 102 16.96 48.59 -13.15
C TYR A 102 16.42 48.86 -14.56
N GLU A 103 15.25 49.48 -14.68
CA GLU A 103 14.70 49.91 -15.97
C GLU A 103 15.64 50.86 -16.70
N LEU A 104 16.20 51.85 -16.00
CA LEU A 104 17.11 52.84 -16.56
C LEU A 104 18.49 52.26 -16.89
N ALA A 105 18.94 51.22 -16.17
CA ALA A 105 20.16 50.49 -16.48
C ALA A 105 20.02 49.62 -17.74
N THR A 106 18.85 49.00 -17.90
CA THR A 106 18.56 48.07 -19.02
C THR A 106 18.06 48.80 -20.27
N SER A 107 17.66 50.07 -20.14
CA SER A 107 17.18 50.89 -21.25
C SER A 107 18.32 51.23 -22.23
N PRO A 108 18.12 51.04 -23.54
CA PRO A 108 19.12 51.37 -24.56
C PRO A 108 19.34 52.88 -24.71
N HIS A 109 18.41 53.71 -24.23
CA HIS A 109 18.50 55.17 -24.30
C HIS A 109 19.14 55.74 -23.03
N PRO A 110 20.26 56.49 -23.15
CA PRO A 110 20.88 57.13 -22.00
C PRO A 110 20.03 58.31 -21.52
N HIS A 111 19.46 58.18 -20.33
CA HIS A 111 18.73 59.26 -19.66
C HIS A 111 19.69 60.12 -18.81
N PRO A 112 19.60 61.46 -18.80
CA PRO A 112 20.51 62.32 -18.05
C PRO A 112 20.51 62.08 -16.53
N LEU A 113 19.38 61.62 -15.98
CA LEU A 113 19.26 61.25 -14.56
C LEU A 113 19.80 59.85 -14.23
N ARG A 114 20.22 59.04 -15.22
CA ARG A 114 20.73 57.67 -15.02
C ARG A 114 21.79 57.54 -13.93
N PRO A 115 22.88 58.34 -13.90
CA PRO A 115 23.91 58.21 -12.87
C PRO A 115 23.38 58.52 -11.47
N ILE A 116 22.48 59.49 -11.33
CA ILE A 116 21.91 59.90 -10.04
C ILE A 116 21.00 58.79 -9.49
N VAL A 117 20.11 58.25 -10.32
CA VAL A 117 19.19 57.18 -9.95
C VAL A 117 19.96 55.89 -9.61
N LEU A 118 20.99 55.54 -10.38
CA LEU A 118 21.86 54.39 -10.10
C LEU A 118 22.62 54.54 -8.79
N GLN A 119 23.12 55.74 -8.48
CA GLN A 119 23.83 55.99 -7.23
C GLN A 119 22.92 55.84 -6.01
N GLU A 120 21.72 56.42 -6.07
CA GLU A 120 20.74 56.31 -4.98
C GLU A 120 20.26 54.86 -4.80
N ALA A 121 19.98 54.16 -5.90
CA ALA A 121 19.61 52.76 -5.87
C ALA A 121 20.73 51.90 -5.28
N ALA A 122 21.99 52.09 -5.66
CA ALA A 122 23.11 51.34 -5.11
C ALA A 122 23.27 51.56 -3.59
N ARG A 123 23.00 52.78 -3.09
CA ARG A 123 23.00 53.07 -1.65
C ARG A 123 21.91 52.28 -0.92
N VAL A 124 20.69 52.31 -1.45
CA VAL A 124 19.55 51.57 -0.89
C VAL A 124 19.76 50.06 -0.98
N ALA A 125 20.31 49.59 -2.09
CA ALA A 125 20.49 48.18 -2.38
C ALA A 125 21.42 47.49 -1.35
N ARG A 126 22.41 48.22 -0.81
CA ARG A 126 23.26 47.72 0.31
C ARG A 126 22.48 47.38 1.58
N SER A 127 21.33 48.02 1.80
CA SER A 127 20.45 47.76 2.95
C SER A 127 19.36 46.71 2.69
N VAL A 128 19.24 46.23 1.45
CA VAL A 128 18.23 45.24 1.07
C VAL A 128 18.60 43.89 1.66
N ASN A 129 17.72 43.37 2.53
CA ASN A 129 17.87 42.02 3.06
C ASN A 129 17.06 41.02 2.20
N PRO A 130 17.70 40.09 1.48
CA PRO A 130 17.01 39.11 0.63
C PRO A 130 16.04 38.20 1.40
N PHE A 131 16.28 37.99 2.71
CA PHE A 131 15.45 37.15 3.56
C PHE A 131 14.07 37.73 3.85
N ARG A 132 13.95 39.07 3.83
CA ARG A 132 12.67 39.76 4.02
C ARG A 132 11.84 39.81 2.73
N VAL A 133 12.49 39.98 1.58
CA VAL A 133 11.81 40.09 0.28
C VAL A 133 11.22 38.74 -0.16
N ILE A 134 11.98 37.65 0.07
CA ILE A 134 11.57 36.29 -0.29
C ILE A 134 11.68 35.42 0.97
N PRO A 135 10.63 35.45 1.82
CA PRO A 135 10.58 34.58 2.99
C PRO A 135 10.55 33.13 2.54
N SER A 136 11.29 32.27 3.24
CA SER A 136 11.25 30.82 3.04
C SER A 136 10.00 30.29 3.74
N ILE A 137 8.84 30.45 3.11
CA ILE A 137 7.58 29.92 3.66
C ILE A 137 7.52 28.44 3.33
N THR A 138 7.52 27.61 4.37
CA THR A 138 7.28 26.17 4.23
C THR A 138 5.84 25.96 3.75
N PRO A 139 5.61 25.19 2.67
CA PRO A 139 4.26 24.99 2.17
C PRO A 139 3.40 24.29 3.23
N ARG A 140 2.15 24.76 3.37
CA ARG A 140 1.19 24.28 4.38
C ARG A 140 0.88 22.79 4.25
N THR A 141 1.11 22.22 3.07
CA THR A 141 1.02 20.79 2.74
C THR A 141 1.99 19.93 3.56
N LEU A 142 3.13 20.48 4.00
CA LEU A 142 4.09 19.75 4.84
C LEU A 142 3.55 19.44 6.24
N ARG A 143 2.49 20.14 6.69
CA ARG A 143 1.81 19.81 7.94
C ARG A 143 1.03 18.50 7.84
N TRP A 144 0.65 18.07 6.62
CA TRP A 144 -0.15 16.87 6.38
C TRP A 144 0.68 15.65 6.01
N THR A 145 1.95 15.81 5.63
CA THR A 145 2.89 14.70 5.37
C THR A 145 2.94 13.63 6.47
N PRO A 146 3.03 13.95 7.78
CA PRO A 146 3.06 12.91 8.81
C PRO A 146 1.74 12.13 8.88
N PHE A 147 0.60 12.79 8.62
CA PHE A 147 -0.71 12.15 8.58
C PHE A 147 -0.83 11.21 7.38
N LEU A 148 -0.30 11.61 6.22
CA LEU A 148 -0.29 10.78 5.03
C LEU A 148 0.63 9.56 5.19
N LEU A 149 1.79 9.75 5.83
CA LEU A 149 2.72 8.65 6.11
C LEU A 149 2.11 7.67 7.13
N LEU A 150 1.44 8.19 8.16
CA LEU A 150 0.67 7.37 9.09
C LEU A 150 -0.44 6.60 8.38
N ALA A 151 -1.16 7.21 7.44
CA ALA A 151 -2.19 6.54 6.66
C ALA A 151 -1.61 5.41 5.78
N ILE A 152 -0.45 5.62 5.15
CA ILE A 152 0.24 4.57 4.38
C ILE A 152 0.64 3.40 5.29
N VAL A 153 1.25 3.70 6.44
CA VAL A 153 1.62 2.67 7.43
C VAL A 153 0.39 1.92 7.93
N LEU A 154 -0.70 2.63 8.22
CA LEU A 154 -1.95 2.01 8.65
C LEU A 154 -2.51 1.09 7.57
N VAL A 155 -2.52 1.51 6.29
CA VAL A 155 -3.00 0.68 5.17
C VAL A 155 -2.13 -0.56 4.96
N LEU A 156 -0.82 -0.48 5.22
CA LEU A 156 0.12 -1.59 5.09
C LEU A 156 0.13 -2.55 6.29
N VAL A 157 -0.03 -2.03 7.51
CA VAL A 157 0.06 -2.79 8.77
C VAL A 157 -1.29 -3.33 9.21
N VAL A 158 -2.36 -2.57 8.98
CA VAL A 158 -3.72 -3.02 9.30
C VAL A 158 -4.21 -3.86 8.14
N ASP A 159 -4.12 -5.17 8.33
CA ASP A 159 -5.00 -6.09 7.62
C ASP A 159 -6.45 -5.72 7.98
N PHE A 160 -7.04 -4.85 7.17
CA PHE A 160 -8.46 -4.49 7.24
C PHE A 160 -9.38 -5.71 7.10
N GLY A 161 -8.85 -6.92 6.88
CA GLY A 161 -9.56 -8.19 6.97
C GLY A 161 -10.01 -8.54 8.40
N MET A 162 -9.52 -7.81 9.41
CA MET A 162 -9.96 -7.92 10.81
C MET A 162 -11.09 -6.93 11.17
N ILE A 163 -11.27 -5.84 10.41
CA ILE A 163 -12.20 -4.73 10.77
C ILE A 163 -13.32 -4.54 9.75
N LEU A 164 -13.11 -4.80 8.45
CA LEU A 164 -14.21 -4.80 7.47
C LEU A 164 -14.71 -6.22 7.21
N PRO A 165 -16.04 -6.45 7.24
CA PRO A 165 -16.60 -7.75 6.85
C PRO A 165 -16.17 -8.07 5.42
N ARG A 166 -15.64 -9.28 5.24
CA ARG A 166 -15.08 -9.80 3.98
C ARG A 166 -16.09 -9.81 2.81
N SER A 167 -17.34 -9.43 3.05
CA SER A 167 -18.41 -9.27 2.06
C SER A 167 -18.14 -8.18 1.01
N PHE A 168 -17.25 -7.22 1.28
CA PHE A 168 -16.92 -6.16 0.30
C PHE A 168 -15.71 -6.49 -0.60
N MET A 169 -14.92 -7.50 -0.24
CA MET A 169 -13.83 -7.99 -1.08
C MET A 169 -14.28 -9.30 -1.67
N GLY A 170 -14.81 -9.23 -2.90
CA GLY A 170 -15.22 -10.37 -3.71
C GLY A 170 -14.04 -11.28 -4.08
N GLY A 171 -13.36 -11.84 -3.09
CA GLY A 171 -12.56 -13.03 -3.24
C GLY A 171 -13.53 -14.18 -3.38
N ASP A 172 -13.74 -14.63 -4.61
CA ASP A 172 -14.21 -15.98 -4.86
C ASP A 172 -13.16 -16.94 -4.30
N GLU A 173 -13.26 -17.23 -3.00
CA GLU A 173 -12.57 -18.33 -2.34
C GLU A 173 -13.17 -19.62 -2.94
N ARG A 174 -12.60 -20.03 -4.07
CA ARG A 174 -12.75 -21.39 -4.57
C ARG A 174 -12.29 -22.33 -3.44
N PRO A 175 -13.02 -23.43 -3.17
CA PRO A 175 -12.61 -24.39 -2.15
C PRO A 175 -11.15 -24.78 -2.42
N SER A 176 -10.33 -24.74 -1.37
CA SER A 176 -8.92 -25.09 -1.51
C SER A 176 -8.82 -26.48 -2.15
N PRO A 177 -7.91 -26.69 -3.13
CA PRO A 177 -7.81 -27.96 -3.84
C PRO A 177 -7.59 -29.15 -2.89
N THR A 178 -6.99 -28.89 -1.72
CA THR A 178 -6.79 -29.87 -0.64
C THR A 178 -8.10 -30.32 0.02
N LEU A 179 -9.07 -29.43 0.26
CA LEU A 179 -10.37 -29.79 0.84
C LEU A 179 -11.24 -30.58 -0.14
N TYR A 180 -11.14 -30.27 -1.43
CA TYR A 180 -11.83 -31.01 -2.49
C TYR A 180 -11.31 -32.46 -2.61
N GLU A 181 -9.98 -32.65 -2.56
CA GLU A 181 -9.36 -33.97 -2.56
C GLU A 181 -9.74 -34.79 -1.32
N GLN A 182 -9.73 -34.16 -0.13
CA GLN A 182 -10.15 -34.80 1.12
C GLN A 182 -11.64 -35.20 1.08
N GLY A 183 -12.51 -34.35 0.53
CA GLY A 183 -13.92 -34.65 0.33
C GLY A 183 -14.16 -35.86 -0.58
N GLN A 184 -13.39 -35.98 -1.68
CA GLN A 184 -13.46 -37.14 -2.57
C GLN A 184 -13.00 -38.44 -1.88
N GLN A 185 -11.93 -38.38 -1.08
CA GLN A 185 -11.45 -39.56 -0.36
C GLN A 185 -12.48 -40.04 0.66
N LEU A 186 -13.11 -39.12 1.38
CA LEU A 186 -14.16 -39.44 2.37
C LEU A 186 -15.38 -40.10 1.71
N GLU A 187 -15.80 -39.61 0.55
CA GLU A 187 -16.92 -40.18 -0.21
C GLU A 187 -16.61 -41.60 -0.72
N ARG A 188 -15.38 -41.82 -1.22
CA ARG A 188 -14.94 -43.17 -1.68
C ARG A 188 -14.89 -44.17 -0.53
N GLN A 189 -14.41 -43.74 0.64
CA GLN A 189 -14.38 -44.59 1.84
C GLN A 189 -15.79 -44.89 2.35
N GLY A 190 -16.67 -43.88 2.39
CA GLY A 190 -18.09 -44.07 2.73
C GLY A 190 -18.81 -45.04 1.80
N LYS A 191 -18.57 -45.00 0.48
CA LYS A 191 -19.15 -45.95 -0.49
C LYS A 191 -18.68 -47.39 -0.28
N ARG A 192 -17.39 -47.58 0.04
CA ARG A 192 -16.84 -48.90 0.37
C ARG A 192 -17.45 -49.45 1.67
N LEU A 193 -17.52 -48.62 2.70
CA LEU A 193 -18.11 -48.99 3.99
C LEU A 193 -19.60 -49.34 3.85
N GLU A 194 -20.36 -48.59 3.04
CA GLU A 194 -21.78 -48.87 2.77
C GLU A 194 -21.96 -50.23 2.07
N THR A 195 -21.12 -50.53 1.08
CA THR A 195 -21.20 -51.80 0.34
C THR A 195 -20.90 -52.99 1.25
N GLU A 196 -19.91 -52.86 2.13
CA GLU A 196 -19.53 -53.89 3.11
C GLU A 196 -20.60 -54.05 4.21
N ALA A 197 -21.14 -52.93 4.72
CA ALA A 197 -22.18 -52.92 5.75
C ALA A 197 -23.51 -53.50 5.24
N ARG A 198 -23.89 -53.20 3.98
CA ARG A 198 -25.09 -53.73 3.34
C ARG A 198 -24.99 -55.25 3.11
N ARG A 199 -23.80 -55.76 2.81
CA ARG A 199 -23.57 -57.21 2.68
C ARG A 199 -23.67 -57.95 4.02
N ARG A 200 -23.37 -57.29 5.14
CA ARG A 200 -23.34 -57.88 6.48
C ARG A 200 -24.56 -57.53 7.36
N GLY A 201 -25.53 -56.79 6.82
CA GLY A 201 -26.75 -56.41 7.57
C GLY A 201 -26.51 -55.46 8.75
N LEU A 202 -25.40 -54.71 8.76
CA LEU A 202 -25.01 -53.86 9.89
C LEU A 202 -25.60 -52.45 9.74
N GLU A 203 -26.78 -52.21 10.33
CA GLU A 203 -27.50 -50.93 10.22
C GLU A 203 -26.70 -49.73 10.74
N ARG A 204 -25.97 -49.90 11.84
CA ARG A 204 -25.14 -48.83 12.43
C ARG A 204 -23.95 -48.43 11.54
N SER A 205 -23.37 -49.39 10.82
CA SER A 205 -22.28 -49.14 9.88
C SER A 205 -22.78 -48.48 8.58
N MET A 206 -24.03 -48.75 8.18
CA MET A 206 -24.68 -48.04 7.07
C MET A 206 -24.93 -46.56 7.41
N GLU A 207 -25.31 -46.25 8.65
CA GLU A 207 -25.50 -44.85 9.08
C GLU A 207 -24.18 -44.08 9.12
N ALA A 208 -23.12 -44.69 9.64
CA ALA A 208 -21.78 -44.11 9.60
C ALA A 208 -21.30 -43.85 8.16
N ALA A 209 -21.52 -44.81 7.25
CA ALA A 209 -21.18 -44.67 5.84
C ALA A 209 -21.93 -43.51 5.15
N ARG A 210 -23.23 -43.34 5.42
CA ARG A 210 -24.05 -42.24 4.86
C ARG A 210 -23.60 -40.87 5.39
N ARG A 211 -23.22 -40.79 6.67
CA ARG A 211 -22.68 -39.55 7.26
C ARG A 211 -21.33 -39.17 6.64
N MET A 212 -20.45 -40.15 6.38
CA MET A 212 -19.18 -39.94 5.67
C MET A 212 -19.38 -39.43 4.23
N GLN A 213 -20.33 -40.02 3.50
CA GLN A 213 -20.65 -39.57 2.13
C GLN A 213 -21.25 -38.16 2.11
N THR A 214 -22.19 -37.86 3.01
CA THR A 214 -22.82 -36.52 3.11
C THR A 214 -21.79 -35.46 3.47
N LEU A 215 -20.86 -35.76 4.39
CA LEU A 215 -19.77 -34.85 4.74
C LEU A 215 -18.81 -34.65 3.55
N GLY A 216 -18.41 -35.74 2.87
CA GLY A 216 -17.57 -35.66 1.68
C GLY A 216 -18.20 -34.84 0.54
N GLN A 217 -19.52 -34.95 0.34
CA GLN A 217 -20.25 -34.18 -0.67
C GLN A 217 -20.39 -32.69 -0.30
N ARG A 218 -20.58 -32.37 0.99
CA ARG A 218 -20.62 -30.96 1.44
C ARG A 218 -19.26 -30.29 1.40
N LEU A 219 -18.19 -31.01 1.71
CA LEU A 219 -16.81 -30.50 1.56
C LEU A 219 -16.46 -30.21 0.10
N GLN A 220 -17.07 -30.92 -0.85
CA GLN A 220 -16.88 -30.71 -2.29
C GLN A 220 -17.77 -29.60 -2.86
N ASN A 221 -19.01 -29.44 -2.35
CA ASN A 221 -20.03 -28.60 -2.97
C ASN A 221 -20.32 -27.29 -2.22
N GLU A 222 -20.02 -27.21 -0.93
CA GLU A 222 -20.39 -26.09 -0.07
C GLU A 222 -19.13 -25.30 0.31
N LYS A 223 -19.21 -23.96 0.29
CA LYS A 223 -18.11 -23.05 0.65
C LYS A 223 -17.88 -23.09 2.17
N VAL A 224 -17.48 -24.25 2.69
CA VAL A 224 -17.29 -24.50 4.13
C VAL A 224 -15.92 -23.95 4.54
N ASN A 225 -15.93 -23.11 5.59
CA ASN A 225 -14.73 -22.56 6.18
C ASN A 225 -13.84 -23.69 6.74
N GLU A 226 -12.52 -23.65 6.48
CA GLU A 226 -11.56 -24.70 6.85
C GLU A 226 -11.62 -25.09 8.33
N ARG A 227 -11.85 -24.12 9.22
CA ARG A 227 -12.02 -24.36 10.66
C ARG A 227 -13.28 -25.15 10.99
N GLU A 228 -14.37 -24.90 10.27
CA GLU A 228 -15.64 -25.59 10.47
C GLU A 228 -15.58 -27.01 9.88
N ALA A 229 -14.91 -27.17 8.74
CA ALA A 229 -14.62 -28.49 8.15
C ALA A 229 -13.81 -29.38 9.10
N MET A 230 -12.72 -28.85 9.67
CA MET A 230 -11.87 -29.57 10.62
C MET A 230 -12.61 -29.93 11.92
N ALA A 231 -13.42 -29.03 12.46
CA ALA A 231 -14.24 -29.33 13.65
C ALA A 231 -15.21 -30.49 13.40
N ARG A 232 -15.83 -30.53 12.21
CA ARG A 232 -16.75 -31.60 11.81
C ARG A 232 -16.03 -32.93 11.56
N ILE A 233 -14.85 -32.92 10.93
CA ILE A 233 -14.01 -34.11 10.76
C ILE A 233 -13.65 -34.71 12.13
N ASN A 234 -13.25 -33.87 13.09
CA ASN A 234 -12.92 -34.33 14.43
C ASN A 234 -14.14 -34.94 15.15
N SER A 235 -15.31 -34.31 15.04
CA SER A 235 -16.54 -34.87 15.63
C SER A 235 -16.94 -36.23 15.03
N LEU A 236 -16.68 -36.44 13.73
CA LEU A 236 -16.94 -37.72 13.07
C LEU A 236 -15.93 -38.79 13.50
N ALA A 237 -14.65 -38.42 13.63
CA ALA A 237 -13.61 -39.31 14.14
C ALA A 237 -13.92 -39.76 15.58
N GLU A 238 -14.44 -38.86 16.40
CA GLU A 238 -14.85 -39.15 17.77
C GLU A 238 -16.07 -40.09 17.82
N TYR A 239 -17.07 -39.87 16.94
CA TYR A 239 -18.22 -40.77 16.82
C TYR A 239 -17.82 -42.20 16.39
N VAL A 240 -16.91 -42.33 15.42
CA VAL A 240 -16.41 -43.65 14.96
C VAL A 240 -15.63 -44.35 16.07
N ARG A 241 -14.78 -43.64 16.81
CA ARG A 241 -14.06 -44.21 17.97
C ARG A 241 -15.02 -44.70 19.05
N ASN A 242 -16.07 -43.94 19.32
CA ASN A 242 -17.06 -44.31 20.35
C ASN A 242 -17.85 -45.55 19.92
N LEU A 243 -18.20 -45.67 18.64
CA LEU A 243 -18.78 -46.87 18.05
C LEU A 243 -17.84 -48.09 18.16
N GLU A 244 -16.54 -47.90 17.91
CA GLU A 244 -15.55 -48.97 18.08
C GLU A 244 -15.39 -49.40 19.55
N GLU A 245 -15.43 -48.45 20.49
CA GLU A 245 -15.40 -48.77 21.92
C GLU A 245 -16.67 -49.47 22.39
N GLU A 246 -17.85 -49.05 21.93
CA GLU A 246 -19.10 -49.74 22.21
C GLU A 246 -19.12 -51.14 21.60
N LEU A 247 -18.61 -51.30 20.37
CA LEU A 247 -18.48 -52.60 19.73
C LEU A 247 -17.44 -53.47 20.45
N LYS A 248 -16.34 -52.91 20.95
CA LYS A 248 -15.39 -53.63 21.81
C LYS A 248 -16.00 -54.02 23.16
N LYS A 249 -16.83 -53.17 23.75
CA LYS A 249 -17.54 -53.43 25.01
C LYS A 249 -18.64 -54.50 24.82
N MET A 250 -19.34 -54.49 23.69
CA MET A 250 -20.31 -55.52 23.32
C MET A 250 -19.64 -56.83 22.85
N ALA A 251 -18.47 -56.75 22.21
CA ALA A 251 -17.65 -57.91 21.82
C ALA A 251 -16.96 -58.62 22.99
N VAL A 252 -17.24 -58.23 24.23
CA VAL A 252 -16.95 -59.04 25.43
C VAL A 252 -18.03 -60.12 25.63
N LEU A 253 -19.11 -60.17 24.82
CA LEU A 253 -20.13 -61.23 24.89
C LEU A 253 -20.40 -62.02 23.61
N GLU A 254 -19.64 -61.84 22.52
CA GLU A 254 -19.69 -62.81 21.42
C GLU A 254 -18.32 -62.95 20.78
N ASP A 255 -17.58 -63.95 21.30
CA ASP A 255 -16.40 -64.50 20.67
C ASP A 255 -16.76 -65.05 19.27
N VAL A 256 -15.79 -65.06 18.36
CA VAL A 256 -15.86 -65.49 16.94
C VAL A 256 -16.12 -64.37 15.91
N GLY A 257 -15.02 -63.81 15.39
CA GLY A 257 -14.99 -63.11 14.11
C GLY A 257 -13.78 -62.21 13.84
N ILE A 258 -13.01 -61.87 14.88
CA ILE A 258 -11.99 -60.80 14.81
C ILE A 258 -10.55 -61.31 14.51
N SER A 259 -10.32 -62.63 14.40
CA SER A 259 -9.00 -63.12 13.96
C SER A 259 -8.67 -62.74 12.50
N LYS A 260 -9.67 -62.50 11.65
CA LYS A 260 -9.44 -62.24 10.22
C LYS A 260 -9.22 -60.75 9.89
N VAL A 261 -9.66 -59.84 10.77
CA VAL A 261 -9.36 -58.40 10.67
C VAL A 261 -7.93 -58.12 11.16
N ARG A 262 -7.45 -58.90 12.15
CA ARG A 262 -6.06 -58.85 12.62
C ARG A 262 -5.05 -59.16 11.52
N GLU A 263 -5.35 -60.09 10.61
CA GLU A 263 -4.45 -60.49 9.52
C GLU A 263 -4.27 -59.39 8.46
N VAL A 264 -5.31 -58.58 8.21
CA VAL A 264 -5.26 -57.49 7.21
C VAL A 264 -4.56 -56.25 7.76
N MET A 265 -4.64 -55.99 9.08
CA MET A 265 -3.96 -54.83 9.68
C MET A 265 -2.45 -55.06 9.89
N VAL A 266 -1.99 -56.29 10.14
CA VAL A 266 -0.55 -56.58 10.30
C VAL A 266 0.21 -56.43 8.97
N ASN A 267 -0.44 -56.73 7.84
CA ASN A 267 0.20 -56.67 6.52
C ASN A 267 0.37 -55.23 5.96
N GLN A 268 -0.28 -54.22 6.57
CA GLN A 268 -0.08 -52.81 6.20
C GLN A 268 0.93 -52.07 7.08
N ALA A 269 1.40 -52.68 8.18
CA ALA A 269 2.48 -52.12 9.00
C ALA A 269 3.89 -52.47 8.47
N SER A 270 4.00 -53.33 7.45
CA SER A 270 5.28 -53.79 6.88
C SER A 270 5.62 -53.20 5.50
N VAL A 271 4.88 -52.18 5.03
CA VAL A 271 5.17 -51.46 3.79
C VAL A 271 5.31 -49.94 4.04
N SER A 272 5.93 -49.60 5.18
CA SER A 272 6.63 -48.33 5.38
C SER A 272 8.12 -48.58 5.45
#